data_AF-Q9TV28-F1
#
_entry.id   AF-Q9TV28-F1
#
_cell.length_a   1.000
_cell.length_b   1.000
_cell.length_c   1.000
_cell.angle_alpha   90.00
_cell.angle_beta   90.00
_cell.angle_gamma   90.00
#
_symmetry.space_group_name_H-M   'P 1'
#
loop_
_entity.id
_entity.type
_entity.pdbx_description
1 polymer ?
#
loop_
_entity_poly.entity_id
_entity_poly.type
_entity_poly.pdbx_seq_one_letter_code
_entity_poly.pdbx_strand_id
1 'polypeptide(L)'
;QDGMYQRFLRQHVDPEETGGNDRYCNLMMQRRKMTTHQCKRFNTFIHEDIWNIRSICSTTNIQCKNGKMNCHEGVVKVTDCKETGSSRAPNCRYRAMASTRRVIIACEGNPQVPVHFDG
;
A
#
# COMPACT_ATOMS: atom_id res chain seq x y z
N GLN A 1 9.98 14.86 -3.72
CA GLN A 1 8.97 14.15 -2.90
C GLN A 1 7.76 13.73 -3.72
N ASP A 2 7.30 14.55 -4.67
CA ASP A 2 6.14 14.24 -5.54
C ASP A 2 6.20 12.87 -6.22
N GLY A 3 7.35 12.48 -6.77
CA GLY A 3 7.49 11.16 -7.43
C GLY A 3 7.28 9.98 -6.47
N MET A 4 7.71 10.09 -5.21
CA MET A 4 7.48 9.04 -4.21
C MET A 4 6.03 9.02 -3.74
N TYR A 5 5.42 10.19 -3.54
CA TYR A 5 4.00 10.29 -3.20
C TYR A 5 3.10 9.69 -4.30
N GLN A 6 3.34 10.05 -5.56
CA GLN A 6 2.60 9.46 -6.70
C GLN A 6 2.82 7.94 -6.82
N ARG A 7 4.04 7.47 -6.53
CA ARG A 7 4.32 6.02 -6.46
C ARG A 7 3.55 5.36 -5.32
N PHE A 8 3.47 5.98 -4.14
CA PHE A 8 2.71 5.48 -3.01
C PHE A 8 1.22 5.37 -3.37
N LEU A 9 0.61 6.43 -3.90
CA LEU A 9 -0.80 6.42 -4.33
C LEU A 9 -1.07 5.29 -5.34
N ARG A 10 -0.24 5.21 -6.39
CA ARG A 10 -0.38 4.16 -7.41
C ARG A 10 -0.29 2.75 -6.82
N GLN A 11 0.63 2.50 -5.89
CA GLN A 11 0.85 1.14 -5.38
C GLN A 11 -0.06 0.76 -4.22
N HIS A 12 -0.52 1.72 -3.43
CA HIS A 12 -1.08 1.45 -2.11
C HIS A 12 -2.44 2.09 -1.84
N VAL A 13 -3.02 2.88 -2.74
CA VAL A 13 -4.29 3.57 -2.44
C VAL A 13 -5.36 3.20 -3.47
N ASP A 14 -6.52 2.78 -2.99
CA ASP A 14 -7.71 2.46 -3.80
C ASP A 14 -9.01 2.74 -3.00
N PRO A 15 -9.50 3.99 -2.98
CA PRO A 15 -10.54 4.42 -2.03
C PRO A 15 -11.93 3.84 -2.28
N GLU A 16 -12.26 3.46 -3.51
CA GLU A 16 -13.62 3.07 -3.93
C GLU A 16 -14.00 1.64 -3.54
N GLU A 17 -13.05 0.81 -3.13
CA GLU A 17 -13.25 -0.61 -2.86
C GLU A 17 -13.41 -0.86 -1.35
N THR A 18 -14.29 -1.78 -0.95
CA THR A 18 -14.58 -2.03 0.48
C THR A 18 -14.15 -3.40 0.98
N GLY A 19 -13.65 -4.26 0.09
CA GLY A 19 -13.06 -5.56 0.42
C GLY A 19 -12.66 -6.34 -0.82
N GLY A 20 -11.36 -6.51 -1.03
CA GLY A 20 -10.83 -7.18 -2.21
C GLY A 20 -10.78 -8.71 -2.07
N ASN A 21 -11.18 -9.41 -3.14
CA ASN A 21 -10.97 -10.85 -3.31
C ASN A 21 -9.76 -11.14 -4.23
N ASP A 22 -9.45 -12.43 -4.47
CA ASP A 22 -8.32 -12.82 -5.33
C ASP A 22 -8.39 -12.20 -6.73
N ARG A 23 -9.61 -12.05 -7.28
CA ARG A 23 -9.82 -11.40 -8.60
C ARG A 23 -9.45 -9.92 -8.55
N TYR A 24 -9.83 -9.21 -7.48
CA TYR A 24 -9.42 -7.83 -7.24
C TYR A 24 -7.90 -7.71 -7.19
N CYS A 25 -7.21 -8.54 -6.40
CA CYS A 25 -5.75 -8.50 -6.32
C CYS A 25 -5.09 -8.77 -7.68
N ASN A 26 -5.53 -9.78 -8.42
CA ASN A 26 -5.01 -10.08 -9.75
C ASN A 26 -5.15 -8.88 -10.71
N LEU A 27 -6.32 -8.24 -10.69
CA LEU A 27 -6.62 -7.10 -11.55
C LEU A 27 -5.82 -5.85 -11.15
N MET A 28 -5.82 -5.51 -9.86
CA MET A 28 -5.21 -4.27 -9.39
C MET A 28 -3.69 -4.34 -9.40
N MET A 29 -3.08 -5.47 -9.04
CA MET A 29 -1.64 -5.63 -9.17
C MET A 29 -1.18 -5.41 -10.63
N GLN A 30 -1.97 -5.88 -11.60
CA GLN A 30 -1.70 -5.67 -13.03
C GLN A 30 -1.93 -4.22 -13.46
N ARG A 31 -3.11 -3.65 -13.20
CA ARG A 31 -3.47 -2.27 -13.58
C ARG A 31 -2.52 -1.24 -12.98
N ARG A 32 -2.06 -1.49 -11.75
CA ARG A 32 -1.09 -0.63 -11.06
C ARG A 32 0.36 -0.92 -11.45
N LYS A 33 0.61 -1.71 -12.50
CA LYS A 33 1.94 -2.01 -13.07
C LYS A 33 2.92 -2.62 -12.05
N MET A 34 2.45 -3.58 -11.26
CA MET A 34 3.25 -4.33 -10.28
C MET A 34 3.52 -5.78 -10.71
N THR A 35 3.13 -6.15 -11.93
CA THR A 35 3.28 -7.49 -12.50
C THR A 35 4.00 -7.52 -13.86
N THR A 36 4.47 -6.38 -14.37
CA THR A 36 4.97 -6.25 -15.75
C THR A 36 6.23 -7.07 -16.02
N HIS A 37 7.24 -6.96 -15.15
CA HIS A 37 8.52 -7.68 -15.31
C HIS A 37 8.67 -8.83 -14.31
N GLN A 38 8.05 -8.69 -13.14
CA GLN A 38 8.07 -9.67 -12.06
C GLN A 38 6.78 -9.54 -11.25
N CYS A 39 6.34 -10.63 -10.63
CA CYS A 39 5.24 -10.58 -9.69
C CYS A 39 5.73 -10.00 -8.37
N LYS A 40 5.29 -8.78 -8.02
CA LYS A 40 5.54 -8.24 -6.68
C LYS A 40 4.94 -9.21 -5.65
N ARG A 41 5.76 -9.73 -4.74
CA ARG A 41 5.38 -10.84 -3.83
C ARG A 41 4.26 -10.49 -2.86
N PHE A 42 4.24 -9.25 -2.38
CA PHE A 42 3.25 -8.77 -1.43
C PHE A 42 2.97 -7.29 -1.68
N ASN A 43 1.70 -6.91 -1.56
CA ASN A 43 1.28 -5.52 -1.62
C ASN A 43 0.02 -5.29 -0.80
N THR A 44 -0.09 -4.14 -0.19
CA THR A 44 -1.29 -3.69 0.53
C THR A 44 -1.94 -2.57 -0.25
N PHE A 45 -3.25 -2.67 -0.49
CA PHE A 45 -4.09 -1.56 -0.95
C PHE A 45 -4.90 -1.03 0.23
N ILE A 46 -4.85 0.28 0.45
CA ILE A 46 -5.57 1.02 1.48
C ILE A 46 -6.86 1.57 0.86
N HIS A 47 -7.96 1.31 1.55
CA HIS A 47 -9.33 1.62 1.14
C HIS A 47 -9.87 2.80 1.94
N GLU A 48 -9.16 3.92 1.86
CA GLU A 48 -9.48 5.16 2.56
C GLU A 48 -9.26 6.34 1.63
N ASP A 49 -9.95 7.44 1.94
CA ASP A 49 -9.73 8.70 1.24
C ASP A 49 -8.30 9.21 1.40
N ILE A 50 -7.78 9.87 0.36
CA ILE A 50 -6.42 10.42 0.36
C ILE A 50 -6.20 11.36 1.55
N TRP A 51 -7.23 12.12 1.95
CA TRP A 51 -7.16 13.00 3.12
C TRP A 51 -6.98 12.22 4.43
N ASN A 52 -7.69 11.11 4.62
CA ASN A 52 -7.54 10.23 5.79
C ASN A 52 -6.16 9.57 5.81
N ILE A 53 -5.62 9.19 4.65
CA ILE A 53 -4.27 8.61 4.58
C ILE A 53 -3.21 9.67 4.89
N ARG A 54 -3.40 10.91 4.44
CA ARG A 54 -2.48 12.03 4.75
C ARG A 54 -2.52 12.43 6.21
N SER A 55 -3.68 12.34 6.87
CA SER A 55 -3.79 12.69 8.30
C SER A 55 -2.98 11.74 9.19
N ILE A 56 -2.71 10.51 8.75
CA ILE A 56 -1.78 9.59 9.42
C ILE A 56 -0.40 10.23 9.57
N CYS A 57 0.09 11.00 8.58
CA CYS A 57 1.38 11.69 8.68
C CYS A 57 1.43 12.76 9.79
N SER A 58 0.29 13.12 10.39
CA SER A 58 0.23 14.06 11.52
C SER A 58 0.15 13.38 12.88
N THR A 59 0.18 12.04 12.94
CA THR A 59 0.26 11.30 14.20
C THR A 59 1.69 11.28 14.74
N THR A 60 1.88 10.77 15.97
CA THR A 60 3.20 10.69 16.61
C THR A 60 4.22 9.96 15.74
N ASN A 61 5.40 10.55 15.59
CA ASN A 61 6.53 9.91 14.91
C ASN A 61 6.95 8.62 15.62
N ILE A 62 7.09 7.55 14.84
CA ILE A 62 7.62 6.25 15.28
C ILE A 62 8.79 5.82 14.40
N GLN A 63 9.56 4.85 14.90
CA GLN A 63 10.69 4.29 14.17
C GLN A 63 10.21 3.36 13.04
N CYS A 64 10.67 3.62 11.82
CA CYS A 64 10.50 2.74 10.67
C CYS A 64 11.39 1.49 10.77
N LYS A 65 11.12 0.45 9.97
CA LYS A 65 12.00 -0.73 9.85
C LYS A 65 13.45 -0.43 9.46
N ASN A 66 13.69 0.68 8.76
CA ASN A 66 15.02 1.14 8.38
C ASN A 66 15.71 2.03 9.43
N GLY A 67 15.10 2.22 10.61
CA GLY A 67 15.65 3.01 11.71
C GLY A 67 15.34 4.51 11.68
N LYS A 68 14.75 5.05 10.60
CA LYS A 68 14.34 6.46 10.53
C LYS A 68 13.13 6.75 11.44
N MET A 69 13.04 7.98 11.96
CA MET A 69 11.94 8.43 12.83
C MET A 69 10.87 9.24 12.08
N ASN A 70 10.55 8.83 10.85
CA ASN A 70 9.55 9.49 10.01
C ASN A 70 8.38 8.58 9.64
N CYS A 71 8.17 7.51 10.42
CA CYS A 71 7.02 6.64 10.27
C CYS A 71 5.89 7.07 11.19
N HIS A 72 4.68 6.71 10.80
CA HIS A 72 3.45 7.04 11.48
C HIS A 72 2.52 5.83 11.40
N GLU A 73 1.72 5.61 12.44
CA GLU A 73 0.75 4.53 12.49
C GLU A 73 -0.68 5.02 12.34
N GLY A 74 -1.54 4.17 11.76
CA GLY A 74 -2.97 4.39 11.64
C GLY A 74 -3.72 3.08 11.47
N VAL A 75 -5.00 3.05 11.80
CA VAL A 75 -5.88 1.89 11.58
C VAL A 75 -6.79 2.19 10.40
N VAL A 76 -6.72 1.37 9.36
CA VAL A 76 -7.42 1.61 8.08
C VAL A 76 -7.92 0.31 7.49
N LYS A 77 -8.91 0.41 6.60
CA LYS A 77 -9.35 -0.73 5.77
C LYS A 77 -8.31 -1.02 4.69
N VAL A 78 -7.98 -2.30 4.51
CA VAL A 78 -7.00 -2.74 3.51
C VAL A 78 -7.38 -4.05 2.84
N THR A 79 -6.78 -4.28 1.67
CA THR A 79 -6.63 -5.60 1.06
C THR A 79 -5.16 -5.92 0.89
N ASP A 80 -4.70 -6.98 1.56
CA ASP A 80 -3.37 -7.54 1.38
C ASP A 80 -3.39 -8.57 0.23
N CYS A 81 -2.53 -8.35 -0.77
CA CYS A 81 -2.36 -9.21 -1.94
C CYS A 81 -1.03 -9.97 -1.85
N LYS A 82 -1.09 -11.27 -1.63
CA LYS A 82 0.08 -12.16 -1.54
C LYS A 82 0.18 -13.06 -2.77
N GLU A 83 1.31 -13.04 -3.44
CA GLU A 83 1.56 -13.90 -4.61
C GLU A 83 1.56 -15.38 -4.20
N THR A 84 1.03 -16.26 -5.06
CA THR A 84 0.79 -17.68 -4.72
C THR A 84 2.04 -18.57 -4.79
N GLY A 85 3.19 -18.07 -5.23
CA GLY A 85 4.47 -18.77 -5.35
C GLY A 85 4.68 -19.50 -6.69
N SER A 86 3.62 -19.70 -7.47
CA SER A 86 3.62 -20.50 -8.69
C SER A 86 3.45 -19.68 -9.96
N SER A 87 3.23 -18.38 -9.85
CA SER A 87 2.90 -17.52 -10.98
C SER A 87 4.14 -16.80 -11.54
N ARG A 88 4.13 -16.50 -12.84
CA ARG A 88 5.19 -15.74 -13.52
C ARG A 88 4.59 -14.54 -14.25
N ALA A 89 5.32 -13.44 -14.29
CA ALA A 89 4.92 -12.26 -15.06
C ALA A 89 4.74 -12.64 -16.55
N PRO A 90 3.73 -12.09 -17.24
CA PRO A 90 2.75 -11.10 -16.74
C PRO A 90 1.52 -11.72 -16.03
N ASN A 91 1.39 -13.05 -16.00
CA ASN A 91 0.21 -13.78 -15.51
C ASN A 91 0.28 -14.09 -13.99
N CYS A 92 0.53 -13.07 -13.18
CA CYS A 92 0.68 -13.20 -11.74
C CYS A 92 -0.65 -13.56 -11.05
N ARG A 93 -0.59 -14.42 -10.03
CA ARG A 93 -1.75 -14.85 -9.24
C ARG A 93 -1.55 -14.51 -7.76
N TYR A 94 -2.61 -14.00 -7.16
CA TYR A 94 -2.61 -13.45 -5.81
C TYR A 94 -3.76 -14.02 -4.97
N ARG A 95 -3.47 -14.24 -3.70
CA ARG A 95 -4.47 -14.44 -2.64
C ARG A 95 -4.71 -13.12 -1.92
N ALA A 96 -5.99 -12.76 -1.77
CA ALA A 96 -6.43 -11.55 -1.10
C ALA A 96 -6.79 -11.83 0.37
N MET A 97 -6.48 -10.87 1.23
CA MET A 97 -6.92 -10.85 2.63
C MET A 97 -7.42 -9.44 2.95
N ALA A 98 -8.74 -9.26 2.95
CA ALA A 98 -9.38 -8.01 3.33
C ALA A 98 -9.48 -7.92 4.86
N SER A 99 -9.11 -6.79 5.45
CA SER A 99 -9.20 -6.55 6.89
C SER A 99 -9.17 -5.06 7.23
N THR A 100 -9.57 -4.71 8.44
CA THR A 100 -9.23 -3.43 9.06
C THR A 100 -8.08 -3.68 10.02
N ARG A 101 -6.92 -3.06 9.79
CA ARG A 101 -5.72 -3.31 10.61
C ARG A 101 -4.86 -2.07 10.79
N ARG A 102 -3.94 -2.14 11.75
CA ARG A 102 -2.87 -1.15 11.91
C ARG A 102 -1.92 -1.24 10.72
N VAL A 103 -1.58 -0.08 10.17
CA VAL A 103 -0.55 0.12 9.15
C VAL A 103 0.46 1.16 9.61
N ILE A 104 1.65 1.12 9.03
CA ILE A 104 2.77 2.03 9.23
C ILE A 104 3.17 2.59 7.88
N ILE A 105 3.17 3.92 7.78
CA ILE A 105 3.59 4.63 6.57
C ILE A 105 4.72 5.61 6.92
N ALA A 106 5.70 5.73 6.05
CA ALA A 106 6.73 6.77 6.17
C ALA A 106 6.27 8.02 5.43
N CYS A 107 6.41 9.18 6.09
CA CYS A 107 6.04 10.48 5.55
C CYS A 107 7.25 11.39 5.41
N GLU A 108 7.28 12.22 4.36
CA GLU A 108 8.36 13.17 4.10
C GLU A 108 7.80 14.48 3.53
N GLY A 109 8.60 15.55 3.60
CA GLY A 109 8.26 16.87 3.06
C GLY A 109 7.59 17.80 4.06
N ASN A 110 7.28 19.02 3.60
CA ASN A 110 6.53 20.03 4.34
C ASN A 110 5.59 20.78 3.38
N PRO A 111 4.27 20.51 3.37
CA PRO A 111 3.57 19.62 4.28
C PRO A 111 3.94 18.14 4.08
N GLN A 112 3.87 17.34 5.14
CA GLN A 112 4.20 15.91 5.07
C GLN A 112 3.19 15.15 4.19
N VAL A 113 3.72 14.25 3.37
CA VAL A 113 2.94 13.34 2.52
C VAL A 113 3.49 11.91 2.62
N PRO A 114 2.65 10.88 2.45
CA PRO A 114 3.08 9.49 2.54
C PRO A 114 3.95 9.11 1.33
N VAL A 115 5.12 8.55 1.58
CA VAL A 115 6.09 8.20 0.53
C VAL A 115 6.43 6.72 0.49
N HIS A 116 6.18 5.99 1.57
CA HIS A 116 6.47 4.56 1.68
C HIS A 116 5.49 3.84 2.61
N PHE A 117 5.16 2.59 2.29
CA PHE A 117 4.40 1.70 3.15
C PHE A 117 5.37 0.77 3.88
N ASP A 118 5.49 0.91 5.20
CA ASP A 118 6.49 0.20 6.00
C ASP A 118 5.95 -1.13 6.56
N GLY A 119 4.66 -1.24 6.90
CA GLY A 119 4.07 -2.47 7.44
C GLY A 119 2.58 -2.40 7.73
#